data_AF-A0A7U7I8Q8-F1
#
_entry.id   AF-A0A7U7I8Q8-F1
#
_cell.length_a   1.000
_cell.length_b   1.000
_cell.length_c   1.000
_cell.angle_alpha   90.00
_cell.angle_beta   90.00
_cell.angle_gamma   90.00
#
_symmetry.space_group_name_H-M   'P 1'
#
loop_
_entity.id
_entity.type
_entity.pdbx_description
1 polymer ?
#
loop_
_entity_poly.entity_id
_entity_poly.type
_entity_poly.pdbx_seq_one_letter_code
_entity_poly.pdbx_strand_id
1 'polypeptide(L)'
;MRLSALAVLMLAGRAFAAQEGELYASSQGLLLENSRFVHEAALDRLQQIRFAYREPSAEPGRQPAWMRAYGNRGSLDGDGAAARVEHRGSGLFVGLDRTFDPRWAAGVLAGHSRSDLDLDDRDAEADIDSYHLAGYAALRYYNQLGLKFGAAFSQHEFDGRRQGLRGEGDGHTLQAFVEGGYSMDFANFTIEAFTSLAYISLHLDRLRERGSGDALQVSADSQQVGQATFGWRAARRFEPAAGQRLTARASLGWRHVFSDTDVHADVRRADGSRLRSDGVPLSEDSLRLDLGLDYELKPQLYLGLAYAGHYADATRDNALSGRLSLWF
;
A
#
# COMPACT_ATOMS: atom_id res chain seq x y z
N MET A 1 -22.74 19.00 -40.67
CA MET A 1 -22.30 19.92 -39.59
C MET A 1 -23.02 19.75 -38.24
N ARG A 2 -23.99 18.84 -38.04
CA ARG A 2 -24.65 18.63 -36.73
C ARG A 2 -24.05 17.49 -35.87
N LEU A 3 -23.33 16.53 -36.46
CA LEU A 3 -22.69 15.42 -35.74
C LEU A 3 -21.43 15.85 -34.97
N SER A 4 -20.68 16.83 -35.48
CA SER A 4 -19.45 17.34 -34.86
C SER A 4 -19.72 18.14 -33.57
N ALA A 5 -20.83 18.89 -33.51
CA ALA A 5 -21.23 19.65 -32.32
C ALA A 5 -21.74 18.73 -31.19
N LEU A 6 -22.41 17.63 -31.53
CA LEU A 6 -22.88 16.64 -30.54
C LEU A 6 -21.72 15.84 -29.94
N ALA A 7 -20.72 15.48 -30.76
CA ALA A 7 -19.50 14.84 -30.30
C ALA A 7 -18.66 15.77 -29.42
N VAL A 8 -18.55 17.05 -29.78
CA VAL A 8 -17.88 18.07 -28.94
C VAL A 8 -18.65 18.35 -27.66
N LEU A 9 -19.99 18.36 -27.66
CA LEU A 9 -20.78 18.47 -26.42
C LEU A 9 -20.69 17.22 -25.54
N MET A 10 -20.60 16.02 -26.12
CA MET A 10 -20.39 14.78 -25.37
C MET A 10 -18.96 14.66 -24.83
N LEU A 11 -17.95 15.10 -25.59
CA LEU A 11 -16.56 15.19 -25.13
C LEU A 11 -16.39 16.28 -24.07
N ALA A 12 -17.03 17.44 -24.23
CA ALA A 12 -17.04 18.50 -23.23
C ALA A 12 -17.85 18.10 -21.98
N GLY A 13 -18.96 17.37 -22.15
CA GLY A 13 -19.76 16.82 -21.05
C GLY A 13 -19.04 15.69 -20.32
N ARG A 14 -18.25 14.87 -21.02
CA ARG A 14 -17.33 13.88 -20.41
C ARG A 14 -16.15 14.55 -19.72
N ALA A 15 -15.58 15.61 -20.28
CA ALA A 15 -14.49 16.37 -19.65
C ALA A 15 -14.94 17.16 -18.41
N PHE A 16 -16.19 17.67 -18.39
CA PHE A 16 -16.82 18.29 -17.22
C PHE A 16 -17.28 17.25 -16.19
N ALA A 17 -17.81 16.12 -16.65
CA ALA A 17 -18.18 15.00 -15.78
C ALA A 17 -16.95 14.39 -15.10
N ALA A 18 -15.86 14.22 -15.84
CA ALA A 18 -14.56 13.86 -15.31
C ALA A 18 -13.93 14.96 -14.47
N GLN A 19 -14.59 16.10 -14.22
CA GLN A 19 -14.15 17.15 -13.30
C GLN A 19 -14.97 17.14 -12.00
N GLU A 20 -16.12 16.45 -12.01
CA GLU A 20 -17.07 16.37 -10.92
C GLU A 20 -17.14 14.94 -10.39
N GLY A 21 -16.30 14.63 -9.41
CA GLY A 21 -16.25 13.30 -8.80
C GLY A 21 -14.89 12.62 -8.91
N GLU A 22 -14.04 13.11 -9.80
CA GLU A 22 -12.69 12.59 -10.07
C GLU A 22 -11.82 12.55 -8.81
N LEU A 23 -11.89 13.57 -7.96
CA LEU A 23 -11.20 13.59 -6.67
C LEU A 23 -11.52 12.33 -5.85
N TYR A 24 -12.79 11.93 -5.78
CA TYR A 24 -13.22 10.77 -4.99
C TYR A 24 -12.81 9.45 -5.66
N ALA A 25 -12.95 9.34 -6.98
CA ALA A 25 -12.53 8.15 -7.73
C ALA A 25 -10.99 7.96 -7.65
N SER A 26 -10.20 9.02 -7.82
CA SER A 26 -8.75 8.96 -7.67
C SER A 26 -8.32 8.68 -6.23
N SER A 27 -9.06 9.17 -5.23
CA SER A 27 -8.81 8.84 -3.82
C SER A 27 -9.08 7.37 -3.51
N GLN A 28 -10.11 6.78 -4.12
CA GLN A 28 -10.37 5.34 -4.06
C GLN A 28 -9.21 4.53 -4.65
N GLY A 29 -8.68 4.94 -5.80
CA GLY A 29 -7.49 4.32 -6.40
C GLY A 29 -6.27 4.43 -5.48
N LEU A 30 -6.03 5.62 -4.91
CA LEU A 30 -4.93 5.84 -3.96
C LEU A 30 -5.05 4.97 -2.70
N LEU A 31 -6.25 4.84 -2.13
CA LEU A 31 -6.50 3.99 -0.96
C LEU A 31 -6.21 2.51 -1.26
N LEU A 32 -6.59 2.03 -2.44
CA LEU A 32 -6.30 0.67 -2.89
C LEU A 32 -4.79 0.45 -3.05
N GLU A 33 -4.06 1.39 -3.66
CA GLU A 33 -2.60 1.32 -3.78
C GLU A 33 -1.89 1.41 -2.42
N ASN A 34 -2.24 2.38 -1.58
CA ASN A 34 -1.60 2.59 -0.28
C ASN A 34 -1.91 1.49 0.75
N SER A 35 -2.97 0.69 0.55
CA SER A 35 -3.25 -0.50 1.36
C SER A 35 -2.04 -1.45 1.42
N ARG A 36 -1.15 -1.39 0.41
CA ARG A 36 0.06 -2.20 0.33
C ARG A 36 0.98 -2.04 1.52
N PHE A 37 1.12 -0.83 2.06
CA PHE A 37 2.09 -0.54 3.13
C PHE A 37 1.86 -1.41 4.38
N VAL A 38 0.60 -1.73 4.68
CA VAL A 38 0.23 -2.52 5.86
C VAL A 38 0.65 -3.99 5.71
N HIS A 39 0.32 -4.64 4.58
CA HIS A 39 0.69 -6.05 4.40
C HIS A 39 2.18 -6.19 4.08
N GLU A 40 2.78 -5.24 3.37
CA GLU A 40 4.23 -5.20 3.12
C GLU A 40 5.01 -5.10 4.43
N ALA A 41 4.60 -4.24 5.37
CA ALA A 41 5.24 -4.14 6.68
C ALA A 41 5.18 -5.47 7.44
N ALA A 42 4.04 -6.17 7.40
CA ALA A 42 3.86 -7.49 8.01
C ALA A 42 4.76 -8.56 7.36
N LEU A 43 4.74 -8.66 6.03
CA LEU A 43 5.52 -9.65 5.28
C LEU A 43 7.03 -9.42 5.42
N ASP A 44 7.49 -8.17 5.34
CA ASP A 44 8.89 -7.80 5.57
C ASP A 44 9.35 -8.16 6.99
N ARG A 45 8.48 -7.92 7.98
CA ARG A 45 8.78 -8.24 9.38
C ARG A 45 8.92 -9.76 9.58
N LEU A 46 8.01 -10.54 9.01
CA LEU A 46 8.08 -12.00 9.04
C LEU A 46 9.30 -12.54 8.29
N GLN A 47 9.71 -11.89 7.20
CA GLN A 47 10.94 -12.22 6.48
C GLN A 47 12.17 -12.05 7.38
N GLN A 48 12.25 -10.97 8.15
CA GLN A 48 13.41 -10.69 9.02
C GLN A 48 13.54 -11.71 10.16
N ILE A 49 12.44 -12.03 10.84
CA ILE A 49 12.46 -12.89 12.04
C ILE A 49 12.82 -14.36 11.73
N ARG A 50 12.67 -14.79 10.47
CA ARG A 50 12.86 -16.19 10.10
C ARG A 50 13.72 -16.43 8.87
N PHE A 51 13.61 -15.60 7.83
CA PHE A 51 14.12 -15.87 6.49
C PHE A 51 15.32 -15.00 6.08
N ALA A 52 15.60 -13.90 6.79
CA ALA A 52 16.91 -13.26 6.75
C ALA A 52 17.88 -14.09 7.62
N TYR A 53 18.97 -14.57 7.01
CA TYR A 53 20.02 -15.36 7.66
C TYR A 53 20.26 -15.05 9.13
N ARG A 54 20.09 -16.08 9.97
CA ARG A 54 20.64 -16.14 11.34
C ARG A 54 20.43 -14.85 12.14
N GLU A 55 19.26 -14.23 12.10
CA GLU A 55 18.77 -13.66 13.36
C GLU A 55 18.55 -14.89 14.25
N PRO A 56 19.26 -15.05 15.39
CA PRO A 56 18.92 -16.09 16.31
C PRO A 56 17.43 -15.94 16.58
N SER A 57 16.66 -17.00 16.32
CA SER A 57 15.26 -17.06 16.73
C SER A 57 15.21 -16.50 18.15
N ALA A 58 14.40 -15.47 18.36
CA ALA A 58 14.24 -14.85 19.68
C ALA A 58 14.20 -15.96 20.71
N GLU A 59 15.19 -15.99 21.63
CA GLU A 59 15.30 -17.08 22.60
C GLU A 59 13.93 -17.30 23.25
N PRO A 60 13.52 -18.55 23.54
CA PRO A 60 12.22 -18.82 24.13
C PRO A 60 11.96 -17.89 25.31
N GLY A 61 10.95 -17.02 25.18
CA GLY A 61 10.61 -16.00 26.19
C GLY A 61 10.84 -14.55 25.77
N ARG A 62 11.59 -14.28 24.69
CA ARG A 62 11.78 -12.92 24.18
C ARG A 62 10.62 -12.46 23.31
N GLN A 63 10.17 -11.23 23.54
CA GLN A 63 9.08 -10.60 22.79
C GLN A 63 9.67 -9.45 21.98
N PRO A 64 9.94 -9.63 20.68
CA PRO A 64 10.35 -8.52 19.85
C PRO A 64 9.25 -7.46 19.72
N ALA A 65 9.62 -6.21 19.94
CA ALA A 65 8.86 -5.04 19.53
C ALA A 65 9.56 -4.36 18.37
N TRP A 66 8.78 -3.81 17.45
CA TRP A 66 9.31 -3.07 16.33
C TRP A 66 8.47 -1.85 16.01
N MET A 67 9.11 -0.89 15.35
CA MET A 67 8.52 0.33 14.86
C MET A 67 9.05 0.59 13.46
N ARG A 68 8.19 1.02 12.53
CA ARG A 68 8.55 1.41 11.17
C ARG A 68 7.89 2.75 10.85
N ALA A 69 8.70 3.74 10.53
CA ALA A 69 8.24 4.98 9.93
C ALA A 69 8.53 4.94 8.43
N TYR A 70 7.61 5.45 7.62
CA TYR A 70 7.83 5.57 6.17
C TYR A 70 7.27 6.89 5.64
N GLY A 71 7.80 7.30 4.50
CA GLY A 71 7.25 8.36 3.68
C GLY A 71 7.36 7.96 2.22
N ASN A 72 6.33 8.28 1.44
CA ASN A 72 6.29 8.01 0.01
C ASN A 72 5.86 9.25 -0.78
N ARG A 73 6.26 9.24 -2.05
CA ARG A 73 5.82 10.20 -3.04
C ARG A 73 5.68 9.47 -4.37
N GLY A 74 4.58 9.74 -5.04
CA GLY A 74 4.32 9.17 -6.34
C GLY A 74 3.43 10.03 -7.22
N SER A 75 3.26 9.56 -8.44
CA SER A 75 2.39 10.13 -9.44
C SER A 75 1.65 9.02 -10.17
N LEU A 76 0.38 9.26 -10.48
CA LEU A 76 -0.41 8.46 -11.40
C LEU A 76 -0.72 9.32 -12.62
N ASP A 77 -0.22 8.90 -13.77
CA ASP A 77 -0.48 9.54 -15.06
C ASP A 77 -1.92 9.26 -15.49
N GLY A 78 -2.66 10.30 -15.84
CA GLY A 78 -4.03 10.18 -16.35
C GLY A 78 -4.08 9.57 -17.76
N ASP A 79 -5.20 8.95 -18.10
CA ASP A 79 -5.43 8.22 -19.37
C ASP A 79 -6.21 9.04 -20.43
N GLY A 80 -6.33 10.35 -20.21
CA GLY A 80 -7.10 11.27 -21.05
C GLY A 80 -8.58 11.41 -20.67
N ALA A 81 -9.12 10.48 -19.86
CA ALA A 81 -10.39 10.67 -19.15
C ALA A 81 -10.15 11.28 -17.76
N ALA A 82 -9.08 10.86 -17.06
CA ALA A 82 -8.63 11.44 -15.79
C ALA A 82 -7.36 12.32 -15.97
N ALA A 83 -7.18 13.29 -15.07
CA ALA A 83 -6.00 14.13 -14.91
C ALA A 83 -4.87 13.38 -14.19
N ARG A 84 -3.65 13.93 -14.27
CA ARG A 84 -2.52 13.42 -13.48
C ARG A 84 -2.78 13.70 -12.00
N VAL A 85 -2.44 12.72 -11.16
CA VAL A 85 -2.54 12.81 -9.70
C VAL A 85 -1.13 12.74 -9.11
N GLU A 86 -0.77 13.74 -8.30
CA GLU A 86 0.39 13.65 -7.41
C GLU A 86 -0.06 13.25 -6.02
N HIS A 87 0.69 12.38 -5.36
CA HIS A 87 0.39 12.01 -3.97
C HIS A 87 1.65 11.96 -3.12
N ARG A 88 1.45 12.26 -1.84
CA ARG A 88 2.48 12.13 -0.80
C ARG A 88 1.85 11.42 0.38
N GLY A 89 2.61 10.56 1.02
CA GLY A 89 2.14 9.85 2.18
C GLY A 89 3.22 9.70 3.22
N SER A 90 2.79 9.52 4.46
CA SER A 90 3.66 9.16 5.56
C SER A 90 2.90 8.28 6.54
N GLY A 91 3.62 7.42 7.25
CA GLY A 91 2.99 6.60 8.25
C GLY A 91 3.95 6.01 9.26
N LEU A 92 3.36 5.55 10.36
CA LEU A 92 4.03 4.94 11.48
C LEU A 92 3.31 3.64 11.83
N PHE A 93 4.06 2.55 11.83
CA PHE A 93 3.61 1.25 12.32
C PHE A 93 4.40 0.88 13.57
N VAL A 94 3.70 0.25 14.52
CA VAL A 94 4.28 -0.41 15.67
C VAL A 94 3.75 -1.83 15.73
N GLY A 95 4.57 -2.77 16.17
CA GLY A 95 4.15 -4.16 16.24
C GLY A 95 4.91 -4.97 17.28
N LEU A 96 4.30 -6.10 17.60
CA LEU A 96 4.80 -7.09 18.55
C LEU A 96 4.73 -8.45 17.89
N ASP A 97 5.81 -9.21 17.99
CA ASP A 97 5.85 -10.59 17.48
C ASP A 97 6.15 -11.57 18.61
N ARG A 98 5.71 -12.80 18.42
CA ARG A 98 6.02 -13.92 19.29
C ARG A 98 6.33 -15.16 18.47
N THR A 99 7.41 -15.81 18.85
CA THR A 99 7.74 -17.16 18.39
C THR A 99 7.14 -18.16 19.38
N PHE A 100 6.32 -19.10 18.90
CA PHE A 100 5.70 -20.13 19.74
C PHE A 100 6.49 -21.44 19.70
N ASP A 101 6.96 -21.81 18.51
CA ASP A 101 7.74 -23.01 18.21
C ASP A 101 8.79 -22.59 17.15
N PRO A 102 9.94 -23.29 17.02
CA PRO A 102 10.81 -23.18 15.86
C PRO A 102 10.09 -22.99 14.50
N ARG A 103 8.92 -23.58 14.30
CA ARG A 103 8.13 -23.52 13.06
C ARG A 103 7.15 -22.35 12.96
N TRP A 104 6.67 -21.80 14.09
CA TRP A 104 5.58 -20.82 14.11
C TRP A 104 5.98 -19.49 14.73
N ALA A 105 5.70 -18.40 14.03
CA ALA A 105 5.73 -17.05 14.55
C ALA A 105 4.40 -16.37 14.24
N ALA A 106 3.91 -15.53 15.14
CA ALA A 106 2.79 -14.64 14.87
C ALA A 106 3.03 -13.28 15.51
N GLY A 107 2.39 -12.27 14.97
CA GLY A 107 2.48 -10.91 15.48
C GLY A 107 1.24 -10.12 15.15
N VAL A 108 1.18 -8.96 15.78
CA VAL A 108 0.17 -7.94 15.51
C VAL A 108 0.88 -6.62 15.27
N LEU A 109 0.31 -5.80 14.39
CA LEU A 109 0.73 -4.42 14.20
C LEU A 109 -0.47 -3.50 14.28
N ALA A 110 -0.19 -2.28 14.70
CA ALA A 110 -1.10 -1.15 14.58
C ALA A 110 -0.33 0.03 14.00
N GLY A 111 -1.03 0.96 13.36
CA GLY A 111 -0.38 2.14 12.85
C GLY A 111 -1.33 3.22 12.39
N HIS A 112 -0.74 4.36 12.07
CA HIS A 112 -1.41 5.52 11.52
C HIS A 112 -0.68 5.95 10.25
N SER A 113 -1.43 6.31 9.22
CA SER A 113 -0.87 6.95 8.03
C SER A 113 -1.71 8.14 7.60
N ARG A 114 -1.03 9.10 6.97
CA ARG A 114 -1.64 10.25 6.33
C ARG A 114 -1.21 10.27 4.87
N SER A 115 -2.16 10.50 3.98
CA SER A 115 -1.92 10.68 2.56
C SER A 115 -2.56 11.97 2.09
N ASP A 116 -1.79 12.77 1.36
CA ASP A 116 -2.23 14.00 0.73
C ASP A 116 -2.26 13.74 -0.79
N LEU A 117 -3.34 14.14 -1.46
CA LEU A 117 -3.59 13.93 -2.87
C LEU A 117 -3.96 15.25 -3.55
N ASP A 118 -3.23 15.58 -4.61
CA ASP A 118 -3.40 16.80 -5.40
C ASP A 118 -3.69 16.42 -6.87
N LEU A 119 -4.77 16.94 -7.46
CA LEU A 119 -5.04 16.78 -8.89
C LEU A 119 -4.44 17.95 -9.67
N ASP A 120 -3.49 17.66 -10.53
CA ASP A 120 -2.91 18.68 -11.41
C ASP A 120 -3.99 19.25 -12.34
N ASP A 121 -3.95 20.58 -12.58
CA ASP A 121 -4.91 21.33 -13.39
C ASP A 121 -6.37 21.35 -12.87
N ARG A 122 -6.59 20.97 -11.60
CA ARG A 122 -7.88 21.01 -10.91
C ARG A 122 -7.72 21.71 -9.55
N ASP A 123 -8.66 22.56 -9.18
CA ASP A 123 -8.73 23.12 -7.81
C ASP A 123 -9.35 22.08 -6.88
N ALA A 124 -8.65 20.95 -6.69
CA ALA A 124 -9.11 19.79 -5.94
C ALA A 124 -7.96 19.10 -5.17
N GLU A 125 -8.11 19.02 -3.85
CA GLU A 125 -7.17 18.41 -2.90
C GLU A 125 -7.92 17.44 -1.98
N ALA A 126 -7.26 16.38 -1.52
CA ALA A 126 -7.80 15.47 -0.51
C ALA A 126 -6.74 15.07 0.51
N ASP A 127 -7.14 15.14 1.78
CA ASP A 127 -6.40 14.62 2.92
C ASP A 127 -7.07 13.32 3.39
N ILE A 128 -6.28 12.27 3.61
CA ILE A 128 -6.77 10.97 4.09
C ILE A 128 -5.96 10.52 5.29
N ASP A 129 -6.60 10.48 6.45
CA ASP A 129 -6.04 9.90 7.68
C ASP A 129 -6.53 8.45 7.81
N SER A 130 -5.61 7.54 8.14
CA SER A 130 -5.89 6.11 8.13
C SER A 130 -5.32 5.41 9.36
N TYR A 131 -6.16 4.61 10.02
CA TYR A 131 -5.80 3.80 11.19
C TYR A 131 -5.81 2.33 10.83
N HIS A 132 -4.70 1.65 11.08
CA HIS A 132 -4.47 0.28 10.64
C HIS A 132 -4.33 -0.67 11.83
N LEU A 133 -4.91 -1.85 11.70
CA LEU A 133 -4.71 -2.98 12.60
C LEU A 133 -4.52 -4.25 11.77
N ALA A 134 -3.44 -5.00 11.99
CA ALA A 134 -3.21 -6.26 11.29
C ALA A 134 -2.70 -7.35 12.22
N GLY A 135 -3.11 -8.58 11.90
CA GLY A 135 -2.57 -9.81 12.49
C GLY A 135 -1.88 -10.62 11.40
N TYR A 136 -0.72 -11.18 11.71
CA TYR A 136 0.06 -11.95 10.75
C TYR A 136 0.77 -13.12 11.42
N ALA A 137 1.03 -14.15 10.62
CA ALA A 137 1.73 -15.35 11.06
C ALA A 137 2.64 -15.89 9.95
N ALA A 138 3.68 -16.60 10.37
CA ALA A 138 4.56 -17.35 9.50
C ALA A 138 4.74 -18.77 10.00
N LEU A 139 4.73 -19.69 9.04
CA LEU A 139 5.10 -21.08 9.17
C LEU A 139 6.35 -21.33 8.35
N ARG A 140 7.32 -22.04 8.93
CA ARG A 140 8.48 -22.57 8.20
C ARG A 140 8.43 -24.10 8.17
N TYR A 141 8.59 -24.67 6.98
CA TYR A 141 8.58 -26.10 6.73
C TYR A 141 9.85 -26.53 5.99
N TYR A 142 10.47 -27.63 6.42
CA TYR A 142 11.74 -28.16 5.88
C TYR A 142 12.88 -27.12 5.70
N ASN A 143 12.90 -26.08 6.52
CA ASN A 143 13.87 -24.97 6.51
C ASN A 143 13.96 -24.12 5.22
N GLN A 144 13.41 -24.58 4.10
CA GLN A 144 13.42 -23.92 2.79
C GLN A 144 12.07 -23.32 2.43
N LEU A 145 10.97 -23.96 2.83
CA LEU A 145 9.61 -23.49 2.53
C LEU A 145 9.12 -22.55 3.63
N GLY A 146 8.79 -21.34 3.24
CA GLY A 146 8.14 -20.35 4.06
C GLY A 146 6.70 -20.13 3.61
N LEU A 147 5.77 -20.12 4.56
CA LEU A 147 4.43 -19.64 4.32
C LEU A 147 4.17 -18.48 5.29
N LYS A 148 3.83 -17.32 4.76
CA LYS A 148 3.49 -16.11 5.51
C LYS A 148 2.04 -15.77 5.16
N PHE A 149 1.25 -15.35 6.13
CA PHE A 149 -0.13 -14.94 5.86
C PHE A 149 -0.61 -13.97 6.93
N GLY A 150 -1.66 -13.22 6.62
CA GLY A 150 -2.24 -12.28 7.55
C GLY A 150 -3.51 -11.64 7.02
N ALA A 151 -4.11 -10.83 7.88
CA ALA A 151 -5.24 -9.99 7.54
C ALA A 151 -5.08 -8.63 8.21
N ALA A 152 -5.58 -7.59 7.56
CA ALA A 152 -5.62 -6.26 8.13
C ALA A 152 -6.97 -5.59 7.92
N PHE A 153 -7.29 -4.71 8.86
CA PHE A 153 -8.40 -3.79 8.81
C PHE A 153 -7.84 -2.37 8.91
N SER A 154 -8.30 -1.51 8.03
CA SER A 154 -7.94 -0.10 8.01
C SER A 154 -9.21 0.73 8.03
N GLN A 155 -9.30 1.71 8.91
CA GLN A 155 -10.33 2.75 8.86
C GLN A 155 -9.73 3.99 8.22
N HIS A 156 -10.52 4.68 7.40
CA HIS A 156 -10.12 5.84 6.62
C HIS A 156 -11.07 6.98 6.92
N GLU A 157 -10.51 8.14 7.26
CA GLU A 157 -11.20 9.42 7.36
C GLU A 157 -10.75 10.27 6.17
N PHE A 158 -11.70 10.71 5.37
CA PHE A 158 -11.48 11.44 4.13
C PHE A 158 -11.97 12.88 4.29
N ASP A 159 -11.08 13.83 3.98
CA ASP A 159 -11.37 15.26 3.92
C ASP A 159 -10.96 15.81 2.55
N GLY A 160 -11.95 16.01 1.68
CA GLY A 160 -11.75 16.52 0.32
C GLY A 160 -12.18 17.98 0.19
N ARG A 161 -11.45 18.74 -0.62
CA ARG A 161 -11.84 20.08 -1.06
C ARG A 161 -11.79 20.18 -2.57
N ARG A 162 -12.86 20.75 -3.16
CA ARG A 162 -12.97 20.97 -4.60
C ARG A 162 -13.63 22.31 -4.87
N GLN A 163 -12.94 23.27 -5.48
CA GLN A 163 -13.47 24.60 -5.81
C GLN A 163 -14.15 25.29 -4.60
N GLY A 164 -13.57 25.14 -3.40
CA GLY A 164 -14.13 25.66 -2.15
C GLY A 164 -15.29 24.85 -1.53
N LEU A 165 -15.75 23.77 -2.16
CA LEU A 165 -16.66 22.78 -1.58
C LEU A 165 -15.89 21.81 -0.70
N ARG A 166 -16.46 21.43 0.45
CA ARG A 166 -15.86 20.48 1.40
C ARG A 166 -16.67 19.19 1.45
N GLY A 167 -16.02 18.06 1.27
CA GLY A 167 -16.59 16.73 1.44
C GLY A 167 -15.85 15.99 2.54
N GLU A 168 -16.57 15.58 3.57
CA GLU A 168 -16.04 14.75 4.67
C GLU A 168 -16.72 13.38 4.57
N GLY A 169 -15.97 12.30 4.74
CA GLY A 169 -16.51 10.95 4.66
C GLY A 169 -15.61 9.91 5.30
N ASP A 170 -16.18 8.74 5.52
CA ASP A 170 -15.49 7.63 6.17
C ASP A 170 -15.43 6.43 5.21
N GLY A 171 -14.51 5.52 5.49
CA GLY A 171 -14.38 4.28 4.77
C GLY A 171 -13.57 3.25 5.53
N HIS A 172 -13.55 2.03 5.01
CA HIS A 172 -12.70 1.00 5.56
C HIS A 172 -12.17 0.05 4.49
N THR A 173 -10.97 -0.46 4.72
CA THR A 173 -10.33 -1.49 3.91
C THR A 173 -10.14 -2.76 4.73
N LEU A 174 -10.64 -3.86 4.20
CA LEU A 174 -10.31 -5.21 4.66
C LEU A 174 -9.36 -5.85 3.67
N GLN A 175 -8.27 -6.43 4.17
CA GLN A 175 -7.35 -7.17 3.31
C GLN A 175 -6.94 -8.49 3.93
N ALA A 176 -6.73 -9.49 3.08
CA ALA A 176 -6.15 -10.78 3.43
C ALA A 176 -5.01 -11.08 2.45
N PHE A 177 -3.91 -11.61 2.95
CA PHE A 177 -2.73 -11.87 2.14
C PHE A 177 -2.03 -13.15 2.57
N VAL A 178 -1.36 -13.77 1.60
CA VAL A 178 -0.54 -14.96 1.78
C VAL A 178 0.69 -14.86 0.88
N GLU A 179 1.83 -15.36 1.34
CA GLU A 179 3.06 -15.43 0.59
C GLU A 179 3.74 -16.78 0.84
N GLY A 180 3.95 -17.54 -0.23
CA GLY A 180 4.81 -18.71 -0.25
C GLY A 180 6.21 -18.34 -0.70
N GLY A 181 7.23 -18.85 -0.04
CA GLY A 181 8.64 -18.63 -0.37
C GLY A 181 9.43 -19.93 -0.37
N TYR A 182 10.40 -20.03 -1.29
CA TYR A 182 11.38 -21.12 -1.34
C TYR A 182 12.79 -20.54 -1.26
N SER A 183 13.42 -20.68 -0.09
CA SER A 183 14.75 -20.15 0.19
C SER A 183 15.84 -21.16 -0.17
N MET A 184 16.85 -20.67 -0.91
CA MET A 184 18.06 -21.37 -1.30
C MET A 184 19.26 -20.69 -0.64
N ASP A 185 19.90 -21.39 0.29
CA ASP A 185 21.03 -20.86 1.05
C ASP A 185 22.37 -21.22 0.37
N PHE A 186 23.19 -20.21 0.08
CA PHE A 186 24.57 -20.38 -0.38
C PHE A 186 25.55 -20.02 0.76
N ALA A 187 26.86 -20.13 0.50
CA ALA A 187 27.88 -19.92 1.53
C ALA A 187 27.84 -18.50 2.14
N ASN A 188 27.44 -17.49 1.36
CA ASN A 188 27.50 -16.08 1.74
C ASN A 188 26.24 -15.26 1.40
N PHE A 189 25.24 -15.83 0.72
CA PHE A 189 23.98 -15.14 0.39
C PHE A 189 22.82 -16.15 0.19
N THR A 190 21.58 -15.73 0.43
CA THR A 190 20.35 -16.52 0.26
C THR A 190 19.62 -15.90 -0.90
N ILE A 191 19.05 -16.73 -1.75
CA ILE A 191 18.05 -16.31 -2.72
C ILE A 191 16.75 -17.01 -2.36
N GLU A 192 15.64 -16.28 -2.34
CA GLU A 192 14.31 -16.81 -2.13
C GLU A 192 13.42 -16.41 -3.29
N ALA A 193 12.87 -17.41 -3.98
CA ALA A 193 11.74 -17.21 -4.88
C ALA A 193 10.48 -17.08 -4.03
N PHE A 194 9.61 -16.12 -4.32
CA PHE A 194 8.36 -15.96 -3.61
C PHE A 194 7.19 -15.67 -4.54
N THR A 195 6.02 -16.09 -4.09
CA THR A 195 4.74 -15.74 -4.70
C THR A 195 3.81 -15.28 -3.60
N SER A 196 3.27 -14.07 -3.75
CA SER A 196 2.27 -13.49 -2.85
C SER A 196 0.94 -13.31 -3.56
N LEU A 197 -0.14 -13.52 -2.82
CA LEU A 197 -1.51 -13.21 -3.21
C LEU A 197 -2.09 -12.27 -2.16
N ALA A 198 -2.78 -11.23 -2.59
CA ALA A 198 -3.54 -10.37 -1.71
C ALA A 198 -4.94 -10.12 -2.28
N TYR A 199 -5.92 -10.06 -1.39
CA TYR A 199 -7.28 -9.68 -1.69
C TYR A 199 -7.66 -8.50 -0.82
N ILE A 200 -8.06 -7.41 -1.44
CA ILE A 200 -8.34 -6.12 -0.82
C ILE A 200 -9.78 -5.76 -1.12
N SER A 201 -10.56 -5.41 -0.10
CA SER A 201 -11.93 -4.94 -0.22
C SER A 201 -12.02 -3.57 0.43
N LEU A 202 -12.22 -2.55 -0.37
CA LEU A 202 -12.43 -1.17 0.06
C LEU A 202 -13.93 -0.88 0.06
N HIS A 203 -14.42 -0.27 1.13
CA HIS A 203 -15.75 0.29 1.22
C HIS A 203 -15.65 1.77 1.58
N LEU A 204 -16.33 2.61 0.81
CA LEU A 204 -16.44 4.04 1.07
C LEU A 204 -17.90 4.36 1.38
N ASP A 205 -18.12 5.11 2.45
CA ASP A 205 -19.46 5.54 2.84
C ASP A 205 -19.96 6.66 1.91
N ARG A 206 -21.27 6.92 1.96
CA ARG A 206 -21.86 8.03 1.23
C ARG A 206 -21.34 9.34 1.79
N LEU A 207 -20.79 10.17 0.92
CA LEU A 207 -20.33 11.52 1.25
C LEU A 207 -21.23 12.57 0.63
N ARG A 208 -21.36 13.72 1.31
CA ARG A 208 -22.05 14.89 0.76
C ARG A 208 -21.18 16.14 0.91
N GLU A 209 -20.93 16.80 -0.21
CA GLU A 209 -20.26 18.09 -0.23
C GLU A 209 -21.13 19.17 0.46
N ARG A 210 -20.47 20.07 1.16
CA ARG A 210 -21.05 21.24 1.82
C ARG A 210 -20.45 22.51 1.21
N GLY A 211 -21.27 23.55 1.06
CA GLY A 211 -20.86 24.84 0.51
C GLY A 211 -21.90 25.45 -0.44
N SER A 212 -21.53 25.63 -1.71
CA SER A 212 -22.34 26.28 -2.75
C SER A 212 -23.48 25.38 -3.30
N GLY A 213 -24.23 25.90 -4.29
CA GLY A 213 -25.35 25.19 -4.93
C GLY A 213 -24.96 23.96 -5.77
N ASP A 214 -23.68 23.79 -6.07
CA ASP A 214 -23.16 22.70 -6.92
C ASP A 214 -22.60 21.52 -6.11
N ALA A 215 -23.00 21.41 -4.85
CA ALA A 215 -22.59 20.33 -3.96
C ALA A 215 -23.02 18.94 -4.48
N LEU A 216 -22.05 18.03 -4.57
CA LEU A 216 -22.28 16.65 -4.98
C LEU A 216 -22.64 15.76 -3.78
N GLN A 217 -23.45 14.75 -4.04
CA GLN A 217 -23.63 13.59 -3.17
C GLN A 217 -22.94 12.40 -3.83
N VAL A 218 -21.84 11.96 -3.24
CA VAL A 218 -21.08 10.79 -3.67
C VAL A 218 -21.74 9.58 -3.05
N SER A 219 -22.13 8.61 -3.88
CA SER A 219 -22.74 7.37 -3.41
C SER A 219 -21.74 6.54 -2.63
N ALA A 220 -22.23 5.72 -1.70
CA ALA A 220 -21.40 4.69 -1.09
C ALA A 220 -20.99 3.69 -2.18
N ASP A 221 -19.76 3.21 -2.12
CA ASP A 221 -19.21 2.27 -3.11
C ASP A 221 -18.37 1.18 -2.44
N SER A 222 -18.17 0.07 -3.15
CA SER A 222 -17.27 -1.00 -2.72
C SER A 222 -16.48 -1.55 -3.90
N GLN A 223 -15.15 -1.51 -3.80
CA GLN A 223 -14.25 -2.12 -4.77
C GLN A 223 -13.55 -3.32 -4.16
N GLN A 224 -13.38 -4.37 -4.95
CA GLN A 224 -12.54 -5.50 -4.59
C GLN A 224 -11.41 -5.66 -5.60
N VAL A 225 -10.19 -5.82 -5.09
CA VAL A 225 -8.97 -5.97 -5.88
C VAL A 225 -8.24 -7.22 -5.45
N GLY A 226 -8.07 -8.15 -6.38
CA GLY A 226 -7.19 -9.29 -6.27
C GLY A 226 -5.88 -9.03 -6.98
N GLN A 227 -4.76 -9.23 -6.28
CA GLN A 227 -3.42 -9.09 -6.84
C GLN A 227 -2.55 -10.31 -6.55
N ALA A 228 -1.69 -10.63 -7.51
CA ALA A 228 -0.63 -11.62 -7.39
C ALA A 228 0.72 -10.93 -7.57
N THR A 229 1.73 -11.37 -6.83
CA THR A 229 3.10 -10.89 -6.98
C THR A 229 4.04 -12.08 -7.03
N PHE A 230 4.92 -12.10 -8.02
CA PHE A 230 5.91 -13.14 -8.23
C PHE A 230 7.27 -12.47 -8.24
N GLY A 231 8.22 -12.98 -7.48
CA GLY A 231 9.49 -12.31 -7.35
C GLY A 231 10.60 -13.16 -6.78
N TRP A 232 11.76 -12.53 -6.76
CA TRP A 232 12.98 -13.06 -6.19
C TRP A 232 13.53 -12.04 -5.21
N ARG A 233 13.99 -12.52 -4.07
CA ARG A 233 14.69 -11.70 -3.09
C ARG A 233 16.01 -12.34 -2.70
N ALA A 234 17.02 -11.51 -2.50
CA ALA A 234 18.33 -11.92 -2.07
C ALA A 234 18.71 -11.22 -0.77
N ALA A 235 19.41 -11.93 0.11
CA ALA A 235 19.94 -11.38 1.35
C ALA A 235 21.40 -11.80 1.53
N ARG A 236 22.24 -10.84 1.93
CA ARG A 236 23.66 -11.07 2.21
C ARG A 236 24.05 -10.39 3.52
N ARG A 237 24.76 -11.13 4.37
CA ARG A 237 25.30 -10.63 5.63
C ARG A 237 26.77 -10.28 5.48
N PHE A 238 27.15 -9.18 6.11
CA PHE A 238 28.51 -8.66 6.20
C PHE A 238 28.87 -8.45 7.66
N GLU A 239 30.16 -8.58 7.94
CA GLU A 239 30.76 -8.28 9.24
C GLU A 239 31.88 -7.25 9.00
N PRO A 240 31.54 -5.94 8.92
CA PRO A 240 32.51 -4.90 8.58
C PRO A 240 33.61 -4.73 9.63
N ALA A 241 33.29 -5.04 10.90
CA ALA A 241 34.19 -5.00 12.04
C ALA A 241 33.74 -6.03 13.08
N ALA A 242 34.63 -6.38 14.02
CA ALA A 242 34.32 -7.31 15.10
C ALA A 242 33.10 -6.83 15.91
N GLY A 243 32.06 -7.67 15.99
CA GLY A 243 30.82 -7.37 16.70
C GLY A 243 29.79 -6.56 15.93
N GLN A 244 30.08 -6.13 14.69
CA GLN A 244 29.12 -5.45 13.83
C GLN A 244 28.54 -6.42 12.81
N ARG A 245 27.22 -6.39 12.63
CA ARG A 245 26.52 -7.21 11.64
C ARG A 245 25.62 -6.32 10.79
N LEU A 246 25.84 -6.39 9.49
CA LEU A 246 25.08 -5.66 8.49
C LEU A 246 24.45 -6.67 7.53
N THR A 247 23.15 -6.57 7.29
CA THR A 247 22.44 -7.41 6.32
C THR A 247 21.91 -6.52 5.20
N ALA A 248 22.38 -6.78 3.98
CA ALA A 248 21.81 -6.17 2.78
C ALA A 248 20.75 -7.09 2.17
N ARG A 249 19.66 -6.48 1.73
CA ARG A 249 18.53 -7.14 1.09
C ARG A 249 18.20 -6.44 -0.22
N ALA A 250 17.82 -7.24 -1.21
CA ALA A 250 17.28 -6.76 -2.47
C ALA A 250 16.11 -7.66 -2.88
N SER A 251 15.05 -7.08 -3.41
CA SER A 251 13.88 -7.81 -3.92
C SER A 251 13.45 -7.22 -5.25
N LEU A 252 13.08 -8.08 -6.18
CA LEU A 252 12.47 -7.71 -7.45
C LEU A 252 11.22 -8.55 -7.63
N GLY A 253 10.09 -7.91 -7.89
CA GLY A 253 8.82 -8.57 -8.10
C GLY A 253 8.05 -7.98 -9.26
N TRP A 254 7.32 -8.83 -9.98
CA TRP A 254 6.26 -8.44 -10.89
C TRP A 254 4.93 -8.64 -10.17
N ARG A 255 4.09 -7.61 -10.15
CA ARG A 255 2.74 -7.64 -9.58
C ARG A 255 1.73 -7.52 -10.71
N HIS A 256 0.71 -8.37 -10.65
CA HIS A 256 -0.39 -8.41 -11.58
C HIS A 256 -1.72 -8.31 -10.82
N VAL A 257 -2.59 -7.39 -11.22
CA VAL A 257 -3.95 -7.21 -10.71
C VAL A 257 -4.90 -7.96 -11.65
N PHE A 258 -5.66 -8.93 -11.12
CA PHE A 258 -6.56 -9.78 -11.92
C PHE A 258 -8.04 -9.43 -11.76
N SER A 259 -8.32 -8.30 -11.10
CA SER A 259 -9.66 -7.72 -10.94
C SER A 259 -9.85 -6.53 -11.88
N ASP A 260 -11.06 -6.01 -11.96
CA ASP A 260 -11.34 -4.77 -12.69
C ASP A 260 -10.48 -3.62 -12.13
N THR A 261 -9.70 -3.01 -13.00
CA THR A 261 -8.78 -1.90 -12.69
C THR A 261 -9.47 -0.55 -12.75
N ASP A 262 -10.68 -0.47 -13.31
CA ASP A 262 -11.40 0.78 -13.45
C ASP A 262 -11.92 1.25 -12.08
N VAL A 263 -11.56 2.47 -11.72
CA VAL A 263 -12.02 3.13 -10.51
C VAL A 263 -13.00 4.23 -10.90
N HIS A 264 -14.17 4.25 -10.27
CA HIS A 264 -15.21 5.21 -10.59
C HIS A 264 -15.98 5.64 -9.34
N ALA A 265 -16.53 6.84 -9.37
CA ALA A 265 -17.41 7.38 -8.34
C ALA A 265 -18.77 7.73 -8.94
N ASP A 266 -19.83 7.20 -8.36
CA ASP A 266 -21.21 7.57 -8.72
C ASP A 266 -21.66 8.79 -7.91
N VAL A 267 -21.78 9.93 -8.58
CA VAL A 267 -22.17 11.21 -7.99
C VAL A 267 -23.58 11.64 -8.41
N ARG A 268 -24.25 12.33 -7.50
CA ARG A 268 -25.55 12.96 -7.73
C ARG A 268 -25.48 14.45 -7.45
N ARG A 269 -25.90 15.25 -8.43
CA ARG A 269 -25.97 16.72 -8.33
C ARG A 269 -27.20 17.19 -7.55
N ALA A 270 -27.21 18.45 -7.17
CA ALA A 270 -28.35 19.09 -6.49
C ALA A 270 -29.64 19.08 -7.32
N ASP A 271 -29.54 19.10 -8.66
CA ASP A 271 -30.67 19.00 -9.60
C ASP A 271 -31.25 17.56 -9.73
N GLY A 272 -30.63 16.58 -9.06
CA GLY A 272 -31.03 15.17 -9.07
C GLY A 272 -30.43 14.35 -10.20
N SER A 273 -29.68 14.96 -11.13
CA SER A 273 -28.95 14.23 -12.18
C SER A 273 -27.86 13.34 -11.57
N ARG A 274 -27.67 12.17 -12.18
CA ARG A 274 -26.64 11.19 -11.79
C ARG A 274 -25.55 11.17 -12.84
N LEU A 275 -24.32 11.04 -12.36
CA LEU A 275 -23.13 10.99 -13.17
C LEU A 275 -22.18 9.96 -12.58
N ARG A 276 -21.54 9.21 -13.48
CA ARG A 276 -20.38 8.38 -13.13
C ARG A 276 -19.14 9.16 -13.53
N SER A 277 -18.24 9.40 -12.57
CA SER A 277 -16.93 9.99 -12.81
C SER A 277 -15.89 8.91 -12.73
N ASP A 278 -15.09 8.77 -13.78
CA ASP A 278 -13.96 7.84 -13.77
C ASP A 278 -12.78 8.51 -13.06
N GLY A 279 -11.99 7.72 -12.34
CA GLY A 279 -10.71 8.11 -11.75
C GLY A 279 -9.55 7.50 -12.54
N VAL A 280 -8.32 7.71 -12.06
CA VAL A 280 -7.17 7.05 -12.69
C VAL A 280 -7.25 5.54 -12.42
N PRO A 281 -7.26 4.68 -13.46
CA PRO A 281 -7.34 3.24 -13.28
C PRO A 281 -6.10 2.69 -12.57
N LEU A 282 -6.27 1.58 -11.86
CA LEU A 282 -5.16 0.85 -11.27
C LEU A 282 -4.28 0.27 -12.39
N SER A 283 -2.97 0.25 -12.16
CA SER A 283 -2.07 -0.41 -13.10
C SER A 283 -2.20 -1.93 -13.00
N GLU A 284 -2.61 -2.56 -14.11
CA GLU A 284 -2.76 -4.03 -14.19
C GLU A 284 -1.44 -4.73 -13.88
N ASP A 285 -0.36 -4.29 -14.52
CA ASP A 285 0.98 -4.83 -14.35
C ASP A 285 1.95 -3.79 -13.80
N SER A 286 2.78 -4.23 -12.86
CA SER A 286 3.73 -3.35 -12.20
C SER A 286 5.00 -4.07 -11.74
N LEU A 287 6.12 -3.37 -11.83
CA LEU A 287 7.41 -3.77 -11.32
C LEU A 287 7.60 -3.20 -9.91
N ARG A 288 8.04 -4.05 -9.00
CA ARG A 288 8.41 -3.71 -7.64
C ARG A 288 9.90 -3.95 -7.41
N LEU A 289 10.58 -2.96 -6.86
CA LEU A 289 11.98 -3.04 -6.45
C LEU A 289 12.12 -2.63 -4.98
N ASP A 290 12.68 -3.51 -4.15
CA ASP A 290 12.98 -3.19 -2.76
C ASP A 290 14.48 -3.34 -2.49
N LEU A 291 15.06 -2.37 -1.78
CA LEU A 291 16.44 -2.40 -1.29
C LEU A 291 16.43 -2.14 0.21
N GLY A 292 17.19 -2.93 0.98
CA GLY A 292 17.21 -2.82 2.43
C GLY A 292 18.61 -3.00 3.01
N LEU A 293 18.89 -2.28 4.09
CA LEU A 293 20.09 -2.42 4.91
C LEU A 293 19.66 -2.48 6.37
N ASP A 294 20.03 -3.54 7.07
CA ASP A 294 19.76 -3.74 8.48
C ASP A 294 21.07 -3.85 9.26
N TYR A 295 21.24 -3.01 10.27
CA TYR A 295 22.45 -2.91 11.08
C TYR A 295 22.16 -3.25 12.55
N GLU A 296 22.95 -4.17 13.10
CA GLU A 296 22.93 -4.52 14.53
C GLU A 296 23.72 -3.47 15.32
N LEU A 297 23.01 -2.51 15.94
CA LEU A 297 23.60 -1.47 16.79
C LEU A 297 24.10 -2.05 18.12
N LYS A 298 23.30 -2.94 18.70
CA LYS A 298 23.57 -3.68 19.94
C LYS A 298 22.94 -5.07 19.80
N PRO A 299 23.33 -6.06 20.63
CA PRO A 299 22.74 -7.40 20.61
C PRO A 299 21.20 -7.43 20.71
N GLN A 300 20.59 -6.35 21.24
CA GLN A 300 19.16 -6.21 21.45
C GLN A 300 18.51 -5.08 20.60
N LEU A 301 19.26 -4.37 19.77
CA LEU A 301 18.77 -3.21 19.02
C LEU A 301 19.24 -3.24 17.56
N TYR A 302 18.28 -3.25 16.65
CA TYR A 302 18.50 -3.27 15.22
C TYR A 302 17.89 -2.03 14.57
N LEU A 303 18.63 -1.45 13.63
CA LEU A 303 18.19 -0.33 12.81
C LEU A 303 18.15 -0.78 11.35
N GLY A 304 17.01 -0.58 10.69
CA GLY A 304 16.82 -0.87 9.28
C GLY A 304 16.52 0.40 8.49
N LEU A 305 17.07 0.48 7.29
CA LEU A 305 16.68 1.43 6.26
C LEU A 305 16.25 0.66 5.03
N ALA A 306 15.15 1.07 4.42
CA ALA A 306 14.65 0.46 3.20
C ALA A 306 14.10 1.48 2.22
N TYR A 307 14.33 1.20 0.94
CA TYR A 307 13.76 1.89 -0.21
C TYR A 307 12.87 0.91 -0.97
N ALA A 308 11.67 1.34 -1.32
CA ALA A 308 10.73 0.57 -2.14
C ALA A 308 10.26 1.44 -3.30
N GLY A 309 10.47 0.95 -4.52
CA GLY A 309 10.00 1.56 -5.76
C GLY A 309 8.91 0.70 -6.40
N HIS A 310 7.85 1.36 -6.84
CA HIS A 310 6.74 0.75 -7.56
C HIS A 310 6.54 1.46 -8.89
N TYR A 311 6.59 0.71 -9.99
CA TYR A 311 6.65 1.25 -11.33
C TYR A 311 5.70 0.50 -12.26
N ALA A 312 4.85 1.23 -12.95
CA ALA A 312 3.97 0.73 -14.00
C ALA A 312 3.97 1.74 -15.16
N ASP A 313 3.16 1.46 -16.19
CA ASP A 313 3.06 2.35 -17.35
C ASP A 313 2.60 3.76 -16.96
N ALA A 314 1.63 3.85 -16.06
CA ALA A 314 1.07 5.12 -15.56
C ALA A 314 1.43 5.43 -14.10
N THR A 315 1.95 4.48 -13.33
CA THR A 315 2.20 4.67 -11.89
C THR A 315 3.69 4.72 -11.59
N ARG A 316 4.10 5.70 -10.78
CA ARG A 316 5.45 5.75 -10.20
C ARG A 316 5.34 6.13 -8.74
N ASP A 317 5.73 5.25 -7.83
CA ASP A 317 5.75 5.53 -6.40
C ASP A 317 7.08 5.13 -5.79
N ASN A 318 7.61 6.00 -4.93
CA ASN A 318 8.87 5.82 -4.26
C ASN A 318 8.68 6.02 -2.77
N ALA A 319 9.04 5.01 -1.98
CA ALA A 319 8.94 5.03 -0.54
C ALA A 319 10.32 4.84 0.12
N LEU A 320 10.56 5.61 1.17
CA LEU A 320 11.67 5.43 2.09
C LEU A 320 11.13 5.08 3.46
N SER A 321 11.77 4.14 4.14
CA SER A 321 11.37 3.73 5.48
C SER A 321 12.56 3.48 6.40
N GLY A 322 12.37 3.86 7.66
CA GLY A 322 13.26 3.57 8.77
C GLY A 322 12.57 2.62 9.74
N ARG A 323 13.30 1.62 10.23
CA ARG A 323 12.79 0.61 11.16
C ARG A 323 13.70 0.51 12.37
N LEU A 324 13.08 0.38 13.54
CA LEU A 324 13.75 0.06 14.78
C LEU A 324 13.15 -1.24 15.34
N SER A 325 14.00 -2.15 15.83
CA SER A 325 13.53 -3.38 16.47
C SER A 325 14.33 -3.69 17.72
N LEU A 326 13.60 -4.04 18.76
CA LEU A 326 14.08 -4.28 20.12
C LEU A 326 13.61 -5.65 20.58
N TRP A 327 14.46 -6.36 21.32
CA TRP A 327 14.14 -7.65 21.92
C TRP A 327 14.30 -7.51 23.44
N PHE A 328 13.24 -7.82 24.18
CA PHE A 328 13.25 -7.94 25.63
C PHE A 328 13.02 -9.39 26.04
#